data_AF-A0A182MYU1-F1
#
_entry.id   AF-A0A182MYU1-F1
#
_cell.length_a   1.000
_cell.length_b   1.000
_cell.length_c   1.000
_cell.angle_alpha   90.00
_cell.angle_beta   90.00
_cell.angle_gamma   90.00
#
_symmetry.space_group_name_H-M   'P 1'
#
loop_
_entity.id
_entity.type
_entity.pdbx_description
1 polymer ?
#
loop_
_entity_poly.entity_id
_entity_poly.type
_entity_poly.pdbx_seq_one_letter_code
_entity_poly.pdbx_strand_id
1 'polypeptide(L)'
;MKLSFREFPPLKQLTFLSLSYMSQLKVIGRGAFSGLEALQEIHITNNLHLSYLHARAFMRNDTDNPERIDWPPVKRLYLHNNNISYIDAQLLVQWDTMEVIDVRVNPWACDCANRWLLLTLLPIIERTTPAILNNIDRTTLNEEF
;
A
#
# COMPACT_ATOMS: atom_id res chain seq x y z
N MET A 1 -0.38 -2.54 18.26
CA MET A 1 0.86 -1.90 17.77
C MET A 1 0.53 -0.96 16.62
N LYS A 2 1.16 0.21 16.62
CA LYS A 2 1.10 1.20 15.54
C LYS A 2 2.53 1.44 15.07
N LEU A 3 2.78 1.37 13.77
CA LEU A 3 4.03 1.83 13.18
C LEU A 3 3.88 3.32 12.86
N SER A 4 4.84 4.14 13.29
CA SER A 4 4.77 5.59 13.14
C SER A 4 6.04 6.17 12.53
N PHE A 5 6.06 7.48 12.29
CA PHE A 5 7.24 8.16 11.76
C PHE A 5 8.48 7.88 12.63
N ARG A 6 9.60 7.53 11.97
CA ARG A 6 10.89 7.15 12.60
C ARG A 6 10.89 5.82 13.37
N GLU A 7 9.93 4.93 13.12
CA GLU A 7 10.01 3.58 13.69
C GLU A 7 11.22 2.79 13.16
N PHE A 8 11.57 3.01 11.90
CA PHE A 8 12.81 2.51 11.32
C PHE A 8 13.89 3.59 11.37
N PRO A 9 15.14 3.22 11.68
CA PRO A 9 16.27 4.11 11.37
C PRO A 9 16.32 4.36 9.86
N PRO A 10 17.02 5.40 9.38
CA PRO A 10 17.20 5.62 7.94
C PRO A 10 17.96 4.44 7.32
N LEU A 11 17.26 3.59 6.57
CA LEU A 11 17.80 2.43 5.89
C LEU A 11 17.80 2.69 4.38
N LYS A 12 18.66 3.61 3.94
CA LYS A 12 18.66 4.14 2.57
C LYS A 12 18.88 3.11 1.48
N GLN A 13 19.48 1.96 1.81
CA GLN A 13 19.79 0.88 0.87
C GLN A 13 18.83 -0.31 0.97
N LEU A 14 17.84 -0.28 1.88
CA LEU A 14 16.91 -1.39 2.03
C LEU A 14 15.97 -1.45 0.83
N THR A 15 16.05 -2.52 0.05
CA THR A 15 15.22 -2.71 -1.15
C THR A 15 14.00 -3.60 -0.91
N PHE A 16 14.02 -4.43 0.13
CA PHE A 16 12.94 -5.35 0.49
C PHE A 16 12.58 -5.22 1.97
N LEU A 17 11.29 -5.15 2.26
CA LEU A 17 10.76 -5.18 3.63
C LEU A 17 9.56 -6.13 3.73
N SER A 18 9.56 -7.01 4.73
CA SER A 18 8.39 -7.80 5.11
C SER A 18 7.94 -7.47 6.53
N LEU A 19 6.65 -7.15 6.66
CA LEU A 19 5.91 -6.91 7.89
C LEU A 19 4.68 -7.82 7.92
N SER A 20 4.87 -9.10 7.57
CA SER A 20 3.80 -10.09 7.49
C SER A 20 3.60 -10.83 8.80
N TYR A 21 2.38 -11.34 9.04
CA TYR A 21 2.01 -12.12 10.23
C TYR A 21 2.22 -11.40 11.58
N MET A 22 2.24 -10.08 11.57
CA MET A 22 2.30 -9.25 12.77
C MET A 22 0.93 -9.15 13.41
N SER A 23 0.58 -10.12 14.26
CA SER A 23 -0.73 -10.20 14.95
C SER A 23 -1.09 -8.97 15.77
N GLN A 24 -0.13 -8.15 16.17
CA GLN A 24 -0.39 -6.93 16.94
C GLN A 24 -0.45 -5.66 16.07
N LEU A 25 -0.09 -5.73 14.79
CA LEU A 25 -0.05 -4.56 13.91
C LEU A 25 -1.48 -4.12 13.56
N LYS A 26 -1.83 -2.89 13.94
CA LYS A 26 -3.17 -2.32 13.73
C LYS A 26 -3.18 -1.13 12.78
N VAL A 27 -2.09 -0.36 12.78
CA VAL A 27 -2.01 0.95 12.13
C VAL A 27 -0.61 1.14 11.55
N ILE A 28 -0.54 1.57 10.29
CA ILE A 28 0.66 2.12 9.67
C ILE A 28 0.42 3.62 9.46
N GLY A 29 1.14 4.44 10.23
CA GLY A 29 0.98 5.88 10.28
C GLY A 29 1.75 6.64 9.19
N ARG A 30 1.55 7.96 9.17
CA ARG A 30 2.29 8.89 8.31
C ARG A 30 3.79 8.72 8.50
N GLY A 31 4.53 8.64 7.39
CA GLY A 31 5.98 8.55 7.38
C GLY A 31 6.56 7.29 8.01
N ALA A 32 5.77 6.23 8.22
CA ALA A 32 6.26 4.98 8.78
C ALA A 32 7.41 4.37 7.97
N PHE A 33 7.46 4.63 6.65
CA PHE A 33 8.47 4.12 5.73
C PHE A 33 9.35 5.22 5.13
N SER A 34 9.33 6.45 5.68
CA SER A 34 10.01 7.60 5.07
C SER A 34 11.53 7.47 4.99
N GLY A 35 12.13 6.61 5.81
CA GLY A 35 13.59 6.35 5.83
C GLY A 35 14.04 5.25 4.86
N LEU A 36 13.13 4.61 4.14
CA LEU A 36 13.40 3.46 3.26
C LEU A 36 13.54 3.91 1.81
N GLU A 37 14.54 4.75 1.54
CA GLU A 37 14.65 5.53 0.29
C GLU A 37 14.78 4.66 -0.98
N ALA A 38 15.44 3.50 -0.89
CA ALA A 38 15.62 2.56 -2.00
C ALA A 38 14.60 1.40 -2.02
N LEU A 39 13.51 1.48 -1.25
CA LEU A 39 12.55 0.37 -1.15
C LEU A 39 11.87 0.08 -2.48
N GLN A 40 11.95 -1.17 -2.93
CA GLN A 40 11.40 -1.67 -4.20
C GLN A 40 10.27 -2.67 -3.98
N GLU A 41 10.34 -3.46 -2.91
CA GLU A 41 9.34 -4.49 -2.61
C GLU A 41 8.94 -4.45 -1.15
N ILE A 42 7.63 -4.47 -0.91
CA ILE A 42 7.09 -4.49 0.43
C ILE A 42 5.96 -5.50 0.57
N HIS A 43 6.07 -6.32 1.61
CA HIS A 43 5.08 -7.30 2.02
C HIS A 43 4.48 -6.84 3.35
N ILE A 44 3.19 -6.53 3.35
CA ILE A 44 2.40 -6.29 4.56
C ILE A 44 1.21 -7.23 4.43
N THR A 45 1.40 -8.51 4.73
CA THR A 45 0.40 -9.55 4.46
C THR A 45 0.06 -10.34 5.70
N ASN A 46 -1.16 -10.87 5.79
CA ASN A 46 -1.60 -11.69 6.92
C ASN A 46 -1.57 -10.95 8.27
N ASN A 47 -1.84 -9.64 8.28
CA ASN A 47 -2.01 -8.85 9.51
C ASN A 47 -3.50 -8.62 9.76
N LEU A 48 -4.16 -9.60 10.38
CA LEU A 48 -5.62 -9.64 10.56
C LEU A 48 -6.21 -8.45 11.34
N HIS A 49 -5.39 -7.69 12.06
CA HIS A 49 -5.82 -6.50 12.80
C HIS A 49 -5.38 -5.18 12.17
N LEU A 50 -4.63 -5.21 11.06
CA LEU A 50 -4.22 -4.01 10.34
C LEU A 50 -5.41 -3.45 9.59
N SER A 51 -5.96 -2.36 10.10
CA SER A 51 -7.16 -1.72 9.56
C SER A 51 -6.92 -0.32 8.99
N TYR A 52 -5.74 0.25 9.22
CA TYR A 52 -5.41 1.60 8.74
C TYR A 52 -4.01 1.68 8.16
N LEU A 53 -3.93 2.16 6.92
CA LEU A 53 -2.70 2.50 6.22
C LEU A 53 -2.79 3.97 5.77
N HIS A 54 -1.95 4.82 6.34
CA HIS A 54 -1.97 6.23 6.02
C HIS A 54 -1.49 6.50 4.59
N ALA A 55 -2.18 7.37 3.86
CA ALA A 55 -1.85 7.85 2.50
C ALA A 55 -0.43 8.40 2.31
N ARG A 56 0.28 8.69 3.40
CA ARG A 56 1.61 9.31 3.41
C ARG A 56 2.60 8.44 4.16
N ALA A 57 2.38 7.13 4.22
CA ALA A 57 3.26 6.20 4.91
C ALA A 57 4.67 6.16 4.29
N PHE A 58 4.75 6.22 2.96
CA PHE A 58 6.00 6.21 2.19
C PHE A 58 6.60 7.57 1.89
N MET A 59 5.79 8.62 2.05
CA MET A 59 6.16 9.99 1.74
C MET A 59 7.33 10.47 2.60
N ARG A 60 8.31 11.13 1.99
CA ARG A 60 9.36 11.88 2.68
C ARG A 60 9.55 13.26 2.04
N ASN A 61 10.10 14.19 2.80
CA ASN A 61 10.62 15.42 2.20
C ASN A 61 11.95 15.08 1.53
N ASP A 62 12.19 15.66 0.36
CA ASP A 62 13.47 15.56 -0.33
C ASP A 62 14.58 16.20 0.53
N THR A 63 15.74 15.54 0.60
CA THR A 63 16.87 15.98 1.41
C THR A 63 17.54 17.24 0.89
N ASP A 64 17.51 17.46 -0.42
CA ASP A 64 18.13 18.59 -1.10
C ASP A 64 17.14 19.75 -1.28
N ASN A 65 15.83 19.47 -1.31
CA ASN A 65 14.78 20.50 -1.33
C ASN A 65 13.57 20.11 -0.44
N PRO A 66 13.45 20.68 0.79
CA PRO A 66 12.36 20.36 1.71
C PRO A 66 10.94 20.69 1.21
N GLU A 67 10.80 21.50 0.16
CA GLU A 67 9.51 21.79 -0.49
C GLU A 67 9.08 20.67 -1.45
N ARG A 68 9.99 19.78 -1.83
CA ARG A 68 9.70 18.62 -2.67
C ARG A 68 9.39 17.42 -1.81
N ILE A 69 8.46 16.63 -2.32
CA ILE A 69 8.03 15.39 -1.72
C ILE A 69 8.50 14.25 -2.60
N ASP A 70 9.08 13.22 -1.98
CA ASP A 70 9.59 12.04 -2.67
C ASP A 70 8.99 10.75 -2.11
N TRP A 71 8.96 9.72 -2.97
CA TRP A 71 8.51 8.37 -2.67
C TRP A 71 9.63 7.38 -3.00
N PRO A 72 9.72 6.26 -2.28
CA PRO A 72 10.62 5.19 -2.67
C PRO A 72 10.16 4.55 -4.00
N PRO A 73 11.09 4.00 -4.81
CA PRO A 73 10.79 3.43 -6.11
C PRO A 73 10.17 2.02 -6.01
N VAL A 74 9.12 1.88 -5.20
CA VAL A 74 8.38 0.62 -5.02
C VAL A 74 7.83 0.14 -6.35
N LYS A 75 8.07 -1.14 -6.65
CA LYS A 75 7.61 -1.88 -7.83
C LYS A 75 6.68 -3.04 -7.48
N ARG A 76 6.81 -3.59 -6.27
CA ARG A 76 6.03 -4.76 -5.83
C ARG A 76 5.39 -4.50 -4.47
N LEU A 77 4.07 -4.49 -4.44
CA LEU A 77 3.27 -4.22 -3.24
C LEU A 77 2.35 -5.40 -2.95
N TYR A 78 2.54 -6.03 -1.80
CA TYR A 78 1.66 -7.10 -1.31
C TYR A 78 0.95 -6.61 -0.03
N LEU A 79 -0.36 -6.39 -0.12
CA LEU A 79 -1.26 -5.98 0.95
C LEU A 79 -2.35 -7.02 1.24
N HIS A 80 -2.22 -8.24 0.73
CA HIS A 80 -3.30 -9.22 0.84
C HIS A 80 -3.48 -9.77 2.26
N ASN A 81 -4.72 -10.20 2.55
CA ASN A 81 -5.11 -10.82 3.83
C ASN A 81 -4.85 -9.91 5.04
N ASN A 82 -5.36 -8.67 4.97
CA ASN A 82 -5.42 -7.75 6.11
C ASN A 82 -6.88 -7.34 6.36
N ASN A 83 -7.10 -6.32 7.18
CA ASN A 83 -8.42 -5.78 7.50
C ASN A 83 -8.58 -4.32 7.02
N ILE A 84 -7.96 -3.98 5.89
CA ILE A 84 -7.94 -2.61 5.34
C ILE A 84 -9.18 -2.40 4.47
N SER A 85 -9.93 -1.33 4.71
CA SER A 85 -11.12 -1.00 3.90
C SER A 85 -10.88 0.11 2.86
N TYR A 86 -9.83 0.91 3.03
CA TYR A 86 -9.51 2.02 2.14
C TYR A 86 -8.03 2.01 1.84
N ILE A 87 -7.70 2.17 0.57
CA ILE A 87 -6.35 2.47 0.12
C ILE A 87 -6.41 3.87 -0.49
N ASP A 88 -5.33 4.64 -0.38
CA ASP A 88 -5.29 6.00 -0.93
C ASP A 88 -4.40 6.05 -2.18
N ALA A 89 -4.85 6.74 -3.23
CA ALA A 89 -4.09 6.90 -4.46
C ALA A 89 -2.72 7.58 -4.23
N GLN A 90 -2.57 8.39 -3.18
CA GLN A 90 -1.32 9.06 -2.80
C GLN A 90 -0.34 8.15 -2.04
N LEU A 91 -0.74 6.93 -1.68
CA LEU A 91 0.13 5.99 -0.97
C LEU A 91 1.45 5.78 -1.72
N LEU A 92 1.38 5.65 -3.04
CA LEU A 92 2.49 5.59 -3.99
C LEU A 92 2.18 6.50 -5.18
N VAL A 93 3.18 6.98 -5.90
CA VAL A 93 2.98 7.83 -7.09
C VAL A 93 3.18 7.08 -8.40
N GLN A 94 3.83 5.92 -8.35
CA GLN A 94 4.29 5.18 -9.53
C GLN A 94 3.40 3.98 -9.92
N TRP A 95 2.10 4.01 -9.59
CA TRP A 95 1.15 2.91 -9.80
C TRP A 95 1.21 2.32 -11.23
N ASP A 96 1.31 3.16 -12.26
CA ASP A 96 1.37 2.71 -13.67
C ASP A 96 2.62 1.91 -14.04
N THR A 97 3.67 1.97 -13.22
CA THR A 97 4.96 1.30 -13.45
C THR A 97 5.20 0.14 -12.49
N MET A 98 4.18 -0.23 -11.70
CA MET A 98 4.24 -1.36 -10.78
C MET A 98 4.35 -2.68 -11.55
N GLU A 99 5.10 -3.61 -10.98
CA GLU A 99 5.23 -4.98 -11.46
C GLU A 99 4.19 -5.90 -10.80
N VAL A 100 3.98 -5.72 -9.49
CA VAL A 100 3.03 -6.53 -8.71
C VAL A 100 2.24 -5.67 -7.75
N ILE A 101 0.92 -5.87 -7.77
CA ILE A 101 0.00 -5.29 -6.79
C ILE A 101 -0.96 -6.40 -6.35
N ASP A 102 -0.87 -6.83 -5.09
CA ASP A 102 -1.81 -7.78 -4.51
C ASP A 102 -2.54 -7.14 -3.32
N VAL A 103 -3.79 -6.75 -3.53
CA VAL A 103 -4.66 -6.11 -2.53
C VAL A 103 -5.81 -7.03 -2.09
N ARG A 104 -5.79 -8.31 -2.47
CA ARG A 104 -6.90 -9.24 -2.22
C ARG A 104 -7.15 -9.50 -0.75
N VAL A 105 -8.30 -10.09 -0.44
CA VAL A 105 -8.63 -10.54 0.93
C VAL A 105 -8.50 -9.38 1.93
N ASN A 106 -9.22 -8.30 1.61
CA ASN A 106 -9.38 -7.12 2.45
C ASN A 106 -10.85 -6.68 2.32
N PRO A 107 -11.46 -6.16 3.40
CA PRO A 107 -12.84 -5.69 3.39
C PRO A 107 -12.95 -4.30 2.73
N TRP A 108 -12.60 -4.20 1.45
CA TRP A 108 -12.63 -2.95 0.69
C TRP A 108 -14.03 -2.33 0.72
N ALA A 109 -14.10 -1.05 1.08
CA ALA A 109 -15.35 -0.31 1.04
C ALA A 109 -15.80 -0.09 -0.41
N CYS A 110 -17.08 -0.29 -0.68
CA CYS A 110 -17.73 -0.03 -1.97
C CYS A 110 -18.51 1.30 -1.88
N ASP A 111 -17.78 2.40 -1.72
CA ASP A 111 -18.36 3.74 -1.63
C ASP A 111 -17.62 4.74 -2.53
N CYS A 112 -18.13 5.98 -2.58
CA CYS A 112 -17.54 7.04 -3.37
C CYS A 112 -16.08 7.37 -2.98
N ALA A 113 -15.70 7.17 -1.72
CA ALA A 113 -14.36 7.48 -1.23
C ALA A 113 -13.32 6.49 -1.77
N ASN A 114 -13.72 5.24 -2.01
CA ASN A 114 -12.85 4.20 -2.55
C ASN A 114 -12.99 4.00 -4.08
N ARG A 115 -13.70 4.89 -4.78
CA ARG A 115 -13.97 4.78 -6.24
C ARG A 115 -12.72 4.64 -7.10
N TRP A 116 -11.60 5.22 -6.69
CA TRP A 116 -10.32 5.10 -7.41
C TRP A 116 -9.78 3.66 -7.43
N LEU A 117 -10.04 2.87 -6.39
CA LEU A 117 -9.67 1.45 -6.34
C LEU A 117 -10.30 0.74 -7.53
N LEU A 118 -11.62 0.92 -7.72
CA LEU A 118 -12.39 0.31 -8.81
C LEU A 118 -12.00 0.87 -10.18
N LEU A 119 -11.99 2.19 -10.34
CA LEU A 119 -11.87 2.81 -11.66
C LEU A 119 -10.44 2.98 -12.16
N THR A 120 -9.44 2.90 -11.28
CA THR A 120 -8.04 3.16 -11.63
C THR A 120 -7.13 2.02 -11.21
N LEU A 121 -7.16 1.62 -9.93
CA LEU A 121 -6.20 0.62 -9.43
C LEU A 121 -6.49 -0.79 -9.96
N LEU A 122 -7.75 -1.22 -10.03
CA LEU A 122 -8.10 -2.54 -10.57
C LEU A 122 -7.66 -2.72 -12.03
N PRO A 123 -7.93 -1.79 -12.98
CA PRO A 123 -7.37 -1.87 -14.33
C PRO A 123 -5.84 -2.00 -14.36
N ILE A 124 -5.13 -1.31 -13.46
CA ILE A 124 -3.67 -1.45 -13.34
C ILE A 124 -3.29 -2.86 -12.88
N ILE A 125 -3.92 -3.36 -11.81
CA ILE A 125 -3.72 -4.72 -11.29
C ILE A 125 -3.98 -5.77 -12.38
N GLU A 126 -5.00 -5.57 -13.20
CA GLU A 126 -5.34 -6.52 -14.27
C GLU A 126 -4.22 -6.67 -15.29
N ARG A 127 -3.58 -5.56 -15.63
CA ARG A 127 -2.45 -5.53 -16.55
C ARG A 127 -1.17 -6.08 -15.94
N THR A 128 -0.89 -5.75 -14.67
CA THR A 128 0.40 -6.06 -14.03
C THR A 128 0.43 -7.45 -13.40
N THR A 129 -0.70 -7.95 -12.93
CA THR A 129 -0.75 -9.22 -12.19
C THR A 129 -2.00 -10.06 -12.52
N PRO A 130 -2.17 -10.46 -13.79
CA PRO A 130 -3.39 -11.13 -14.27
C PRO A 130 -3.70 -12.45 -13.53
N ALA A 131 -2.68 -13.19 -13.07
CA ALA A 131 -2.85 -14.44 -12.31
C ALA A 131 -3.51 -14.26 -10.93
N ILE A 132 -3.56 -13.03 -10.41
CA ILE A 132 -4.09 -12.71 -9.07
C ILE A 132 -5.61 -12.43 -9.12
N LEU A 133 -6.15 -12.03 -10.27
CA LEU A 133 -7.52 -11.55 -10.43
C LEU A 133 -8.63 -12.59 -10.18
N ASN A 134 -8.34 -13.89 -10.22
CA ASN A 134 -9.36 -14.93 -10.06
C ASN A 134 -10.11 -14.87 -8.71
N ASN A 135 -9.59 -14.11 -7.72
CA ASN A 135 -10.16 -13.97 -6.39
C ASN A 135 -10.37 -12.50 -5.94
N ILE A 136 -10.38 -11.52 -6.85
CA ILE A 136 -10.94 -10.20 -6.53
C ILE A 136 -12.42 -10.29 -6.90
N ASP A 137 -13.27 -10.46 -5.89
CA ASP A 137 -14.70 -10.60 -6.12
C ASP A 137 -15.28 -9.25 -6.56
N ARG A 138 -15.31 -9.03 -7.88
CA ARG A 138 -15.78 -7.77 -8.49
C ARG A 138 -17.23 -7.49 -8.12
N THR A 139 -17.99 -8.51 -7.73
CA THR A 139 -19.39 -8.36 -7.31
C THR A 139 -19.49 -7.48 -6.06
N THR A 140 -18.64 -7.70 -5.05
CA THR A 140 -18.59 -6.88 -3.82
C THR A 140 -18.19 -5.42 -4.03
N LEU A 141 -17.57 -5.08 -5.17
CA LEU A 141 -17.14 -3.73 -5.53
C LEU A 141 -18.08 -3.02 -6.52
N ASN A 142 -19.10 -3.72 -7.02
CA ASN A 142 -20.03 -3.22 -8.02
C ASN A 142 -21.47 -3.05 -7.48
N GLU A 143 -21.71 -3.27 -6.18
CA GLU A 143 -23.06 -3.31 -5.60
C GLU A 143 -23.73 -1.94 -5.37
N GLU A 144 -23.15 -0.82 -5.79
CA GLU A 144 -23.80 0.51 -5.72
C GLU A 144 -23.86 1.28 -7.05
N PHE A 145 -24.33 0.62 -8.11
CA PHE A 145 -24.86 1.30 -9.31
C PHE A 145 -26.27 0.83 -9.66
#